data_AF-A0A7C5SQA3-F1
#
_entry.id   AF-A0A7C5SQA3-F1
#
_cell.length_a   1.000
_cell.length_b   1.000
_cell.length_c   1.000
_cell.angle_alpha   90.00
_cell.angle_beta   90.00
_cell.angle_gamma   90.00
#
_symmetry.space_group_name_H-M   'P 1'
#
loop_
_entity.id
_entity.type
_entity.pdbx_description
1 polymer ?
#
loop_
_entity_poly.entity_id
_entity_poly.type
_entity_poly.pdbx_seq_one_letter_code
_entity_poly.pdbx_strand_id
1 'polypeptide(L)'
;MKKILFVLILFFVETSCKEPEVQIISSDKIDIAILYPSTVYEGESVKLIGYMKNKYKNSKMGGLTLSFPQISSAISEYGDNTFDKITSYPPPQKIFNGKLKKNITSQYFMIEGWEHNWYKNQEKFFYVKLHIPKGMKELIVNARGVLVVDGYSSGGSEVKAPVSSLNEDQQGYPVKRFTIPIVSKQRPNVSSQPRKKDAHSSGTGFFINGNHLLTNYHVVSECKTIEILRTGFKSNAEVVALDAQNDLAVLKTEKLSSAQLGFESSGKIRLGEDIVVMGYPLGDLLGTGIKITTGSVSSTTGLVNDSTKIQITAPVQPGNSGGPVLNKMGHVSGVIYAKLSNQNELNAENVNLAIKSSIAKMFLDSHDIDYAVMPITEEKKNIDIADESAQAIVKVNCVQ
;
A
#
# COMPACT_ATOMS: atom_id res chain seq x y z
N MET A 1 21.14 4.26 -6.48
CA MET A 1 19.78 3.75 -6.26
C MET A 1 19.50 2.48 -7.08
N LYS A 2 19.59 2.48 -8.42
CA LYS A 2 19.32 1.27 -9.25
C LYS A 2 20.16 0.02 -8.93
N LYS A 3 21.38 0.14 -8.40
CA LYS A 3 22.24 -1.01 -7.99
C LYS A 3 21.96 -1.55 -6.58
N ILE A 4 21.42 -0.75 -5.67
CA ILE A 4 21.11 -1.14 -4.28
C ILE A 4 19.96 -2.13 -4.27
N LEU A 5 18.98 -1.92 -5.16
CA LEU A 5 17.84 -2.81 -5.33
C LEU A 5 18.24 -4.19 -5.90
N PHE A 6 19.24 -4.24 -6.79
CA PHE A 6 19.61 -5.47 -7.51
C PHE A 6 20.37 -6.49 -6.63
N VAL A 7 21.18 -6.02 -5.68
CA VAL A 7 21.95 -6.91 -4.77
C VAL A 7 21.08 -7.44 -3.63
N LEU A 8 20.05 -6.69 -3.22
CA LEU A 8 19.12 -7.09 -2.15
C LEU A 8 18.02 -8.05 -2.63
N ILE A 9 17.62 -8.00 -3.91
CA ILE A 9 16.63 -8.93 -4.51
C ILE A 9 17.20 -10.38 -4.59
N LEU A 10 18.50 -10.54 -4.85
CA LEU A 10 19.14 -11.85 -5.01
C LEU A 10 19.25 -12.67 -3.71
N PHE A 11 19.15 -12.05 -2.53
CA PHE A 11 19.30 -12.74 -1.23
C PHE A 11 17.97 -13.13 -0.57
N PHE A 12 16.81 -12.74 -1.13
CA PHE A 12 15.50 -12.92 -0.47
C PHE A 12 14.56 -13.94 -1.13
N VAL A 13 15.02 -14.61 -2.18
CA VAL A 13 14.23 -15.58 -2.97
C VAL A 13 13.84 -16.84 -2.17
N GLU A 14 14.40 -17.09 -0.98
CA GLU A 14 14.22 -18.37 -0.27
C GLU A 14 13.10 -18.45 0.78
N THR A 15 12.44 -17.36 1.23
CA THR A 15 11.53 -17.51 2.41
C THR A 15 10.19 -16.76 2.46
N SER A 16 9.72 -16.05 1.43
CA SER A 16 8.34 -15.52 1.44
C SER A 16 7.87 -15.04 0.06
N CYS A 17 6.69 -15.50 -0.39
CA CYS A 17 6.04 -15.14 -1.67
C CYS A 17 5.43 -13.71 -1.71
N LYS A 18 5.93 -12.76 -0.92
CA LYS A 18 5.42 -11.38 -0.86
C LYS A 18 6.56 -10.39 -0.84
N GLU A 19 6.46 -9.34 -1.64
CA GLU A 19 7.51 -8.32 -1.67
C GLU A 19 7.57 -7.46 -0.42
N PRO A 20 8.79 -7.01 -0.05
CA PRO A 20 9.02 -6.18 1.12
C PRO A 20 8.68 -4.72 0.84
N GLU A 21 8.01 -4.06 1.79
CA GLU A 21 7.96 -2.61 1.86
C GLU A 21 9.32 -2.03 2.27
N VAL A 22 9.60 -0.79 1.84
CA VAL A 22 10.87 -0.10 2.11
C VAL A 22 10.62 1.31 2.66
N GLN A 23 11.28 1.64 3.77
CA GLN A 23 11.32 2.99 4.33
C GLN A 23 12.72 3.58 4.16
N ILE A 24 12.81 4.78 3.58
CA ILE A 24 14.09 5.41 3.22
C ILE A 24 14.34 6.66 4.04
N ILE A 25 15.57 6.80 4.53
CA ILE A 25 16.12 8.03 5.12
C ILE A 25 17.34 8.39 4.29
N SER A 26 17.29 9.51 3.57
CA SER A 26 18.37 9.94 2.69
C SER A 26 18.83 11.34 3.06
N SER A 27 20.14 11.55 3.14
CA SER A 27 20.80 12.84 3.28
C SER A 27 21.94 12.97 2.27
N ASP A 28 22.70 14.06 2.27
CA ASP A 28 23.92 14.18 1.46
C ASP A 28 25.01 13.16 1.86
N LYS A 29 25.00 12.67 3.10
CA LYS A 29 26.09 11.86 3.69
C LYS A 29 25.73 10.42 4.01
N ILE A 30 24.46 10.11 4.27
CA ILE A 30 24.01 8.77 4.68
C ILE A 30 22.73 8.42 3.91
N ASP A 31 22.63 7.20 3.40
CA ASP A 31 21.33 6.59 3.06
C ASP A 31 21.04 5.43 4.02
N ILE A 32 19.80 5.33 4.48
CA ILE A 32 19.28 4.20 5.26
C ILE A 32 18.04 3.68 4.55
N ALA A 33 17.90 2.36 4.50
CA ALA A 33 16.69 1.71 4.02
C ALA A 33 16.29 0.61 5.02
N ILE A 34 15.02 0.56 5.40
CA ILE A 34 14.47 -0.53 6.22
C ILE A 34 13.49 -1.32 5.37
N LEU A 35 13.73 -2.62 5.23
CA LEU A 35 12.88 -3.53 4.47
C LEU A 35 12.08 -4.41 5.43
N TYR A 36 10.79 -4.62 5.16
CA TYR A 36 9.91 -5.47 5.98
C TYR A 36 8.77 -6.05 5.13
N PRO A 37 8.11 -7.14 5.51
CA PRO A 37 7.03 -7.72 4.72
C PRO A 37 5.86 -6.75 4.58
N SER A 38 5.26 -6.70 3.38
CA SER A 38 4.05 -5.92 3.07
C SER A 38 2.81 -6.29 3.89
N THR A 39 2.86 -7.38 4.65
CA THR A 39 1.84 -7.67 5.67
C THR A 39 2.51 -8.29 6.88
N VAL A 40 2.23 -7.72 8.05
CA VAL A 40 2.69 -8.25 9.33
C VAL A 40 1.47 -8.71 10.10
N TYR A 41 1.46 -9.97 10.54
CA TYR A 41 0.35 -10.51 11.33
C TYR A 41 0.71 -10.56 12.81
N GLU A 42 -0.29 -10.35 13.67
CA GLU A 42 -0.13 -10.57 15.10
C GLU A 42 0.14 -12.05 15.40
N GLY A 43 0.94 -12.32 16.43
CA GLY A 43 1.34 -13.67 16.82
C GLY A 43 2.32 -14.35 15.85
N GLU A 44 2.72 -13.69 14.75
CA GLU A 44 3.74 -14.22 13.83
C GLU A 44 5.13 -13.65 14.10
N SER A 45 6.12 -14.27 13.45
CA SER A 45 7.47 -13.74 13.38
C SER A 45 7.64 -12.91 12.13
N VAL A 46 8.16 -11.69 12.25
CA VAL A 46 8.47 -10.82 11.11
C VAL A 46 9.99 -10.64 10.97
N LYS A 47 10.50 -10.68 9.74
CA LYS A 47 11.91 -10.40 9.42
C LYS A 47 12.02 -8.99 8.84
N LEU A 48 12.79 -8.11 9.50
CA LEU A 48 13.13 -6.79 8.98
C LEU A 48 14.61 -6.75 8.60
N ILE A 49 14.96 -5.95 7.61
CA ILE A 49 16.35 -5.71 7.18
C ILE A 49 16.66 -4.24 7.41
N GLY A 50 17.69 -3.95 8.18
CA GLY A 50 18.30 -2.63 8.23
C GLY A 50 19.44 -2.57 7.22
N TYR A 51 19.42 -1.57 6.35
CA TYR A 51 20.48 -1.28 5.38
C TYR A 51 20.96 0.16 5.56
N MET A 52 22.27 0.39 5.43
CA MET A 52 22.84 1.72 5.42
C MET A 52 23.99 1.83 4.42
N LYS A 53 24.05 2.95 3.71
CA LYS A 53 25.15 3.35 2.83
C LYS A 53 25.82 4.59 3.36
N ASN A 54 27.14 4.50 3.45
CA ASN A 54 27.97 5.65 3.70
C ASN A 54 28.24 6.42 2.39
N LYS A 55 27.86 7.70 2.31
CA LYS A 55 28.20 8.60 1.18
C LYS A 55 29.30 9.61 1.53
N TYR A 56 29.75 9.62 2.78
CA TYR A 56 30.70 10.59 3.29
C TYR A 56 32.13 10.05 3.25
N LYS A 57 33.05 10.82 2.65
CA LYS A 57 34.45 10.40 2.45
C LYS A 57 35.32 10.44 3.71
N ASN A 58 34.93 11.21 4.72
CA ASN A 58 35.77 11.44 5.90
C ASN A 58 35.37 10.59 7.11
N SER A 59 34.41 9.68 6.97
CA SER A 59 34.05 8.78 8.07
C SER A 59 35.16 7.76 8.33
N LYS A 60 35.38 7.45 9.61
CA LYS A 60 36.30 6.40 10.06
C LYS A 60 35.54 5.13 10.47
N MET A 61 34.34 5.29 11.01
CA MET A 61 33.46 4.21 11.44
C MET A 61 32.01 4.68 11.38
N GLY A 62 31.06 3.79 11.58
CA GLY A 62 29.67 4.16 11.70
C GLY A 62 28.79 3.04 12.20
N GLY A 63 27.54 3.39 12.49
CA GLY A 63 26.56 2.45 12.98
C GLY A 63 25.16 2.72 12.44
N LEU A 64 24.40 1.64 12.24
CA LEU A 64 22.98 1.63 11.95
C LEU A 64 22.24 1.08 13.18
N THR A 65 21.25 1.81 13.68
CA THR A 65 20.45 1.41 14.83
C THR A 65 18.99 1.30 14.44
N LEU A 66 18.36 0.16 14.76
CA LEU A 66 16.92 0.00 14.78
C LEU A 66 16.44 -0.19 16.21
N SER A 67 15.34 0.47 16.57
CA SER A 67 14.71 0.27 17.87
C SER A 67 13.20 0.21 17.80
N PHE A 68 12.61 -0.53 18.73
CA PHE A 68 11.23 -0.99 18.65
C PHE A 68 10.51 -0.70 19.97
N PRO A 69 9.97 0.51 20.17
CA PRO A 69 9.40 0.96 21.45
C PRO A 69 8.36 0.06 22.12
N GLN A 70 7.74 -0.84 21.35
CA GLN A 70 6.69 -1.74 21.82
C GLN A 70 7.16 -3.21 21.95
N ILE A 71 8.44 -3.49 21.71
CA ILE A 71 9.01 -4.84 21.71
C ILE A 71 10.06 -4.95 22.80
N SER A 72 10.02 -6.02 23.60
CA SER A 72 10.99 -6.29 24.67
C SER A 72 12.15 -7.19 24.23
N SER A 73 11.96 -8.04 23.21
CA SER A 73 13.01 -8.95 22.75
C SER A 73 12.79 -9.43 21.31
N ALA A 74 13.85 -9.90 20.67
CA ALA A 74 13.82 -10.60 19.38
C ALA A 74 13.74 -12.12 19.57
N ILE A 75 13.34 -12.85 18.53
CA ILE A 75 13.23 -14.33 18.56
C ILE A 75 14.59 -15.01 18.39
N SER A 76 15.46 -14.41 17.59
CA SER A 76 16.81 -14.91 17.31
C SER A 76 17.78 -13.73 17.26
N GLU A 77 18.91 -13.85 17.96
CA GLU A 77 19.99 -12.88 17.92
C GLU A 77 20.72 -13.00 16.57
N TYR A 78 20.22 -12.23 15.61
CA TYR A 78 20.82 -11.97 14.30
C TYR A 78 20.94 -13.17 13.39
N GLY A 79 21.84 -13.05 12.44
CA GLY A 79 21.67 -13.55 11.13
C GLY A 79 22.70 -12.99 10.18
N ASP A 80 22.59 -13.34 8.89
CA ASP A 80 23.35 -12.70 7.82
C ASP A 80 23.38 -11.18 8.01
N ASN A 81 24.59 -10.70 8.21
CA ASN A 81 24.92 -9.30 8.37
C ASN A 81 26.28 -9.06 7.71
N THR A 82 26.54 -7.80 7.39
CA THR A 82 27.81 -7.39 6.77
C THR A 82 28.60 -6.43 7.64
N PHE A 83 28.09 -6.10 8.83
CA PHE A 83 28.78 -5.26 9.81
C PHE A 83 29.81 -6.08 10.58
N ASP A 84 30.92 -5.46 11.00
CA ASP A 84 31.90 -6.13 11.87
C ASP A 84 31.32 -6.58 13.22
N LYS A 85 30.34 -5.82 13.75
CA LYS A 85 29.74 -6.11 15.04
C LYS A 85 28.25 -5.80 15.05
N ILE A 86 27.45 -6.75 15.51
CA ILE A 86 26.04 -6.53 15.87
C ILE A 86 25.87 -6.61 17.39
N THR A 87 25.03 -5.75 17.99
CA THR A 87 24.76 -5.74 19.44
C THR A 87 23.30 -5.43 19.72
N SER A 88 22.72 -6.15 20.69
CA SER A 88 21.28 -6.14 21.03
C SER A 88 21.16 -5.61 22.42
N TYR A 89 20.06 -4.91 22.64
CA TYR A 89 19.74 -4.33 23.93
C TYR A 89 18.30 -4.67 24.32
N PRO A 90 17.97 -5.95 24.63
CA PRO A 90 16.71 -6.28 25.26
C PRO A 90 16.63 -5.64 26.64
N PRO A 91 15.47 -5.13 27.07
CA PRO A 91 15.26 -4.72 28.46
C PRO A 91 15.36 -5.92 29.41
N PRO A 92 15.93 -5.74 30.61
CA PRO A 92 16.62 -4.55 31.11
C PRO A 92 18.15 -4.65 30.93
N GLN A 93 18.74 -3.89 30.01
CA GLN A 93 20.19 -3.79 29.82
C GLN A 93 20.70 -2.38 30.05
N LYS A 94 21.92 -2.21 30.58
CA LYS A 94 22.52 -0.89 30.73
C LYS A 94 23.01 -0.38 29.38
N ILE A 95 22.53 0.81 29.00
CA ILE A 95 22.91 1.52 27.78
C ILE A 95 23.28 2.96 28.12
N PHE A 96 24.25 3.53 27.39
CA PHE A 96 24.61 4.93 27.57
C PHE A 96 23.63 5.85 26.82
N ASN A 97 23.10 6.86 27.50
CA ASN A 97 22.30 7.91 26.90
C ASN A 97 23.17 9.16 26.69
N GLY A 98 23.39 9.53 25.43
CA GLY A 98 24.27 10.64 25.04
C GLY A 98 23.74 12.01 25.44
N LYS A 99 22.41 12.18 25.50
CA LYS A 99 21.76 13.43 25.90
C LYS A 99 21.84 13.66 27.40
N LEU A 100 21.63 12.61 28.20
CA LEU A 100 21.71 12.65 29.66
C LEU A 100 23.13 12.45 30.20
N LYS A 101 24.07 12.06 29.35
CA LYS A 101 25.46 11.71 29.68
C LYS A 101 25.59 10.71 30.83
N LYS A 102 24.70 9.71 30.88
CA LYS A 102 24.70 8.65 31.91
C LYS A 102 24.16 7.33 31.37
N ASN A 103 24.50 6.25 32.06
CA ASN A 103 23.90 4.95 31.79
C ASN A 103 22.44 4.92 32.28
N ILE A 104 21.54 4.46 31.42
CA ILE A 104 20.15 4.17 31.73
C ILE A 104 19.89 2.68 31.55
N THR A 105 18.72 2.21 32.01
CA THR A 105 18.24 0.86 31.68
C THR A 105 17.41 0.94 30.39
N SER A 106 17.66 0.05 29.43
CA SER A 106 16.87 -0.04 28.21
C SER A 106 15.41 -0.32 28.52
N GLN A 107 14.50 0.39 27.86
CA GLN A 107 13.05 0.29 28.05
C GLN A 107 12.39 -0.57 26.97
N TYR A 108 13.04 -0.67 25.82
CA TYR A 108 12.58 -1.45 24.68
C TYR A 108 13.77 -2.04 23.92
N PHE A 109 13.49 -3.04 23.08
CA PHE A 109 14.47 -3.73 22.28
C PHE A 109 15.08 -2.79 21.22
N MET A 110 16.39 -2.86 21.10
CA MET A 110 17.19 -2.12 20.13
C MET A 110 18.31 -3.02 19.63
N ILE A 111 18.70 -2.82 18.38
CA ILE A 111 19.76 -3.54 17.69
C ILE A 111 20.63 -2.52 16.97
N GLU A 112 21.94 -2.73 17.05
CA GLU A 112 22.94 -1.88 16.42
C GLU A 112 23.92 -2.72 15.60
N GLY A 113 24.16 -2.31 14.36
CA GLY A 113 25.28 -2.79 13.57
C GLY A 113 26.35 -1.73 13.47
N TRP A 114 27.57 -2.06 13.87
CA TRP A 114 28.74 -1.18 13.87
C TRP A 114 29.83 -1.71 12.93
N GLU A 115 30.38 -0.81 12.13
CA GLU A 115 31.46 -1.09 11.19
C GLU A 115 32.68 -0.23 11.53
N HIS A 116 33.83 -0.88 11.69
CA HIS A 116 35.11 -0.20 11.75
C HIS A 116 35.62 0.02 10.32
N ASN A 117 36.31 1.13 10.05
CA ASN A 117 36.82 1.45 8.72
C ASN A 117 35.72 1.55 7.65
N TRP A 118 34.63 2.26 7.95
CA TRP A 118 33.53 2.43 7.00
C TRP A 118 33.86 3.54 5.98
N TYR A 119 34.29 3.15 4.80
CA TYR A 119 34.64 4.03 3.69
C TYR A 119 33.45 4.45 2.83
N LYS A 120 33.61 5.56 2.10
CA LYS A 120 32.58 6.08 1.19
C LYS A 120 32.16 5.04 0.15
N ASN A 121 30.86 5.03 -0.12
CA ASN A 121 30.13 4.13 -1.00
C ASN A 121 30.02 2.68 -0.53
N GLN A 122 30.59 2.31 0.62
CA GLN A 122 30.34 1.00 1.21
C GLN A 122 28.94 0.94 1.82
N GLU A 123 28.38 -0.26 1.73
CA GLU A 123 27.00 -0.58 2.07
C GLU A 123 27.04 -1.71 3.10
N LYS A 124 26.19 -1.61 4.12
CA LYS A 124 26.12 -2.56 5.23
C LYS A 124 24.67 -2.87 5.55
N PHE A 125 24.40 -4.09 5.99
CA PHE A 125 23.07 -4.53 6.37
C PHE A 125 23.11 -5.57 7.49
N PHE A 126 21.99 -5.72 8.18
CA PHE A 126 21.69 -6.85 9.05
C PHE A 126 20.19 -7.17 8.97
N TYR A 127 19.81 -8.40 9.31
CA TYR A 127 18.40 -8.72 9.56
C TYR A 127 18.08 -8.88 11.04
N VAL A 128 16.82 -8.61 11.39
CA VAL A 128 16.25 -8.82 12.72
C VAL A 128 14.92 -9.55 12.61
N LYS A 129 14.74 -10.60 13.42
CA LYS A 129 13.49 -11.38 13.47
C LYS A 129 12.77 -11.10 14.78
N LEU A 130 11.58 -10.48 14.68
CA LEU A 130 10.77 -10.07 15.83
C LEU A 130 9.54 -10.95 15.96
N HIS A 131 9.13 -11.26 17.19
CA HIS A 131 7.80 -11.82 17.45
C HIS A 131 6.83 -10.67 17.62
N ILE A 132 5.73 -10.69 16.88
CA ILE A 132 4.68 -9.70 17.02
C ILE A 132 3.69 -10.20 18.08
N PRO A 133 3.56 -9.52 19.23
CA PRO A 133 2.59 -9.93 20.24
C PRO A 133 1.16 -9.90 19.69
N LYS A 134 0.32 -10.82 20.15
CA LYS A 134 -1.12 -10.78 19.87
C LYS A 134 -1.74 -9.50 20.45
N GLY A 135 -2.72 -8.93 19.74
CA GLY A 135 -3.41 -7.69 20.10
C GLY A 135 -2.68 -6.42 19.69
N MET A 136 -1.49 -6.51 19.10
CA MET A 136 -0.74 -5.36 18.60
C MET A 136 -1.34 -4.88 17.27
N LYS A 137 -1.66 -3.59 17.16
CA LYS A 137 -2.28 -2.99 15.96
C LYS A 137 -1.27 -2.42 14.97
N GLU A 138 -0.12 -2.00 15.48
CA GLU A 138 0.96 -1.43 14.70
C GLU A 138 2.29 -1.66 15.42
N LEU A 139 3.35 -1.86 14.65
CA LEU A 139 4.73 -1.94 15.10
C LEU A 139 5.42 -0.61 14.82
N ILE A 140 5.82 0.09 15.87
CA ILE A 140 6.64 1.29 15.78
C ILE A 140 8.10 0.87 15.59
N VAL A 141 8.71 1.38 14.52
CA VAL A 141 10.13 1.22 14.24
C VAL A 141 10.79 2.59 14.18
N ASN A 142 11.86 2.73 14.94
CA ASN A 142 12.74 3.89 14.89
C ASN A 142 14.04 3.49 14.21
N ALA A 143 14.48 4.26 13.21
CA ALA A 143 15.75 4.04 12.54
C ALA A 143 16.64 5.29 12.62
N ARG A 144 17.94 5.06 12.82
CA ARG A 144 18.98 6.09 12.69
C ARG A 144 20.30 5.50 12.22
N GLY A 145 21.12 6.37 11.62
CA GLY A 145 22.49 6.07 11.25
C GLY A 145 23.44 7.14 11.77
N VAL A 146 24.65 6.72 12.12
CA VAL A 146 25.73 7.59 12.58
C VAL A 146 27.00 7.26 11.81
N LEU A 147 27.72 8.27 11.34
CA LEU A 147 29.12 8.14 10.91
C LEU A 147 29.99 8.97 11.83
N VAL A 148 31.08 8.39 12.32
CA VAL A 148 32.06 9.08 13.16
C VAL A 148 33.20 9.58 12.26
N VAL A 149 33.48 10.88 12.33
CA VAL A 149 34.48 11.55 11.50
C VAL A 149 35.82 11.63 12.23
N ASP A 150 35.78 11.97 13.52
CA ASP A 150 36.96 12.07 14.39
C ASP A 150 36.69 11.39 15.72
N GLY A 151 37.61 10.52 16.17
CA GLY A 151 37.72 9.91 17.51
C GLY A 151 36.43 9.50 18.25
N TYR A 152 36.29 8.22 18.61
CA TYR A 152 35.17 7.72 19.44
C TYR A 152 35.10 8.36 20.85
N SER A 153 36.20 8.95 21.32
CA SER A 153 36.28 9.59 22.64
C SER A 153 35.59 10.97 22.65
N SER A 154 34.80 11.23 23.70
CA SER A 154 34.07 12.47 24.02
C SER A 154 34.65 13.74 23.37
N GLY A 155 34.07 14.14 22.23
CA GLY A 155 34.53 15.28 21.43
C GLY A 155 34.57 15.02 19.93
N GLY A 156 34.41 13.76 19.51
CA GLY A 156 34.32 13.37 18.11
C GLY A 156 33.14 13.98 17.35
N SER A 157 33.38 14.39 16.11
CA SER A 157 32.31 14.89 15.23
C SER A 157 31.54 13.73 14.62
N GLU A 158 30.22 13.74 14.80
CA GLU A 158 29.30 12.74 14.24
C GLU A 158 28.47 13.34 13.09
N VAL A 159 28.25 12.55 12.05
CA VAL A 159 27.22 12.78 11.05
C VAL A 159 26.04 11.89 11.37
N LYS A 160 24.83 12.46 11.46
CA LYS A 160 23.61 11.75 11.86
C LYS A 160 22.60 11.72 10.71
N ALA A 161 21.85 10.62 10.63
CA ALA A 161 20.67 10.50 9.80
C ALA A 161 19.52 9.88 10.61
N PRO A 162 18.39 10.59 10.80
CA PRO A 162 18.17 11.98 10.39
C PRO A 162 19.06 12.97 11.14
N VAL A 163 19.29 14.15 10.56
CA VAL A 163 20.11 15.21 11.19
C VAL A 163 19.43 15.75 12.45
N SER A 164 18.11 15.93 12.39
CA SER A 164 17.27 16.32 13.51
C SER A 164 15.92 15.59 13.42
N SER A 165 15.27 15.42 14.57
CA SER A 165 13.95 14.80 14.67
C SER A 165 13.27 15.23 15.97
N LEU A 166 11.94 15.30 15.97
CA LEU A 166 11.15 15.43 17.20
C LEU A 166 11.18 14.14 18.05
N ASN A 167 11.51 13.01 17.42
CA ASN A 167 11.63 11.73 18.10
C ASN A 167 13.10 11.41 18.35
N GLU A 168 13.38 10.95 19.56
CA GLU A 168 14.67 10.40 19.96
C GLU A 168 14.49 8.93 20.37
N ASP A 169 15.56 8.13 20.27
CA ASP A 169 15.58 6.82 20.91
C ASP A 169 16.03 6.90 22.38
N GLN A 170 16.05 5.75 23.05
CA GLN A 170 16.47 5.60 24.44
C GLN A 170 17.94 5.99 24.69
N GLN A 171 18.77 6.15 23.66
CA GLN A 171 20.13 6.70 23.79
C GLN A 171 20.18 8.21 23.55
N GLY A 172 19.05 8.85 23.25
CA GLY A 172 18.92 10.29 23.04
C GLY A 172 19.36 10.76 21.65
N TYR A 173 19.43 9.86 20.67
CA TYR A 173 19.74 10.25 19.29
C TYR A 173 18.45 10.47 18.48
N PRO A 174 18.44 11.44 17.55
CA PRO A 174 17.30 11.68 16.67
C PRO A 174 17.06 10.46 15.79
N VAL A 175 15.79 10.09 15.63
CA VAL A 175 15.36 8.93 14.83
C VAL A 175 14.26 9.31 13.85
N LYS A 176 14.22 8.63 12.70
CA LYS A 176 13.01 8.59 11.87
C LYS A 176 12.12 7.48 12.41
N ARG A 177 10.93 7.85 12.87
CA ARG A 177 9.89 6.91 13.28
C ARG A 177 8.98 6.59 12.11
N PHE A 178 8.62 5.33 11.96
CA PHE A 178 7.55 4.86 11.10
C PHE A 178 6.76 3.75 11.80
N THR A 179 5.54 3.51 11.30
CA THR A 179 4.62 2.50 11.82
C THR A 179 4.36 1.47 10.75
N ILE A 180 4.39 0.19 11.14
CA ILE A 180 4.01 -0.93 10.28
C ILE A 180 2.66 -1.44 10.78
N PRO A 181 1.58 -1.40 9.99
CA PRO A 181 0.28 -1.91 10.43
C PRO A 181 0.34 -3.42 10.67
N ILE A 182 -0.32 -3.89 11.72
CA ILE A 182 -0.40 -5.31 12.07
C ILE A 182 -1.83 -5.82 11.84
N VAL A 183 -1.92 -6.94 11.12
CA VAL A 183 -3.17 -7.64 10.83
C VAL A 183 -3.47 -8.65 11.94
N SER A 184 -4.66 -8.54 12.54
CA SER A 184 -5.13 -9.53 13.50
C SER A 184 -5.54 -10.82 12.80
N LYS A 185 -5.19 -11.97 13.40
CA LYS A 185 -5.59 -13.30 12.88
C LYS A 185 -6.94 -13.79 13.41
N GLN A 186 -7.70 -12.95 14.10
CA GLN A 186 -8.95 -13.39 14.71
C GLN A 186 -10.06 -13.57 13.67
N ARG A 187 -10.63 -14.79 13.63
CA ARG A 187 -12.02 -15.02 13.20
C ARG A 187 -12.93 -14.22 14.14
N PRO A 188 -14.00 -13.57 13.64
CA PRO A 188 -14.80 -12.68 14.46
C PRO A 188 -15.51 -13.47 15.57
N ASN A 189 -15.22 -13.12 16.83
CA ASN A 189 -16.00 -13.56 17.97
C ASN A 189 -16.51 -12.32 18.72
N VAL A 190 -17.80 -12.37 19.04
CA VAL A 190 -18.65 -11.26 19.49
C VAL A 190 -18.33 -10.88 20.94
N SER A 191 -18.05 -9.59 21.23
CA SER A 191 -18.76 -8.78 22.26
C SER A 191 -17.95 -7.60 22.84
N SER A 192 -18.70 -6.52 23.08
CA SER A 192 -18.47 -5.34 23.94
C SER A 192 -17.55 -4.19 23.45
N GLN A 193 -18.22 -3.07 23.17
CA GLN A 193 -17.69 -1.79 22.69
C GLN A 193 -16.94 -0.97 23.77
N PRO A 194 -16.14 0.02 23.35
CA PRO A 194 -16.59 1.42 23.41
C PRO A 194 -16.67 2.03 21.99
N ARG A 195 -17.65 2.91 21.75
CA ARG A 195 -18.02 3.50 20.44
C ARG A 195 -16.81 3.84 19.55
N LYS A 196 -16.52 2.97 18.58
CA LYS A 196 -15.67 3.29 17.42
C LYS A 196 -16.43 4.28 16.55
N LYS A 197 -15.76 5.33 16.06
CA LYS A 197 -16.17 5.90 14.78
C LYS A 197 -16.03 4.76 13.78
N ASP A 198 -17.11 4.41 13.08
CA ASP A 198 -17.08 3.33 12.10
C ASP A 198 -15.91 3.58 11.14
N ALA A 199 -15.07 2.55 10.96
CA ALA A 199 -14.02 2.66 9.95
C ALA A 199 -14.72 2.68 8.59
N HIS A 200 -14.62 3.81 7.89
CA HIS A 200 -15.21 3.97 6.57
C HIS A 200 -14.15 3.66 5.52
N SER A 201 -14.37 2.63 4.71
CA SER A 201 -13.67 2.45 3.44
C SER A 201 -14.56 2.99 2.32
N SER A 202 -13.98 3.48 1.21
CA SER A 202 -14.76 3.98 0.09
C SER A 202 -14.17 3.58 -1.25
N GLY A 203 -15.03 3.27 -2.21
CA GLY A 203 -14.69 3.00 -3.60
C GLY A 203 -15.68 3.65 -4.56
N THR A 204 -15.65 3.19 -5.80
CA THR A 204 -16.58 3.57 -6.86
C THR A 204 -17.38 2.34 -7.30
N GLY A 205 -18.62 2.54 -7.71
CA GLY A 205 -19.42 1.55 -8.40
C GLY A 205 -20.26 2.21 -9.48
N PHE A 206 -20.87 1.41 -10.35
CA PHE A 206 -21.73 1.93 -11.40
C PHE A 206 -22.90 1.00 -11.68
N PHE A 207 -24.05 1.60 -12.01
CA PHE A 207 -25.27 0.88 -12.36
C PHE A 207 -25.08 0.16 -13.70
N ILE A 208 -25.38 -1.14 -13.72
CA ILE A 208 -25.39 -1.99 -14.93
C ILE A 208 -26.80 -2.26 -15.43
N ASN A 209 -27.79 -2.08 -14.55
CA ASN A 209 -29.21 -2.04 -14.84
C ASN A 209 -29.90 -1.12 -13.81
N GLY A 210 -31.23 -1.14 -13.73
CA GLY A 210 -32.00 -0.24 -12.87
C GLY A 210 -31.75 -0.36 -11.36
N ASN A 211 -31.24 -1.50 -10.86
CA ASN A 211 -31.06 -1.73 -9.42
C ASN A 211 -29.76 -2.45 -9.03
N HIS A 212 -28.98 -2.94 -9.98
CA HIS A 212 -27.70 -3.59 -9.75
C HIS A 212 -26.53 -2.69 -10.10
N LEU A 213 -25.49 -2.75 -9.28
CA LEU A 213 -24.25 -2.01 -9.44
C LEU A 213 -23.07 -2.97 -9.43
N LEU A 214 -22.11 -2.72 -10.30
CA LEU A 214 -20.81 -3.41 -10.27
C LEU A 214 -19.79 -2.59 -9.49
N THR A 215 -18.97 -3.25 -8.68
CA THR A 215 -17.83 -2.67 -7.96
C THR A 215 -16.76 -3.76 -7.72
N ASN A 216 -15.71 -3.46 -6.95
CA ASN A 216 -14.73 -4.48 -6.58
C ASN A 216 -15.11 -5.23 -5.30
N TYR A 217 -14.72 -6.51 -5.24
CA TYR A 217 -14.85 -7.34 -4.04
C TYR A 217 -14.19 -6.68 -2.82
N HIS A 218 -12.94 -6.22 -2.93
CA HIS A 218 -12.22 -5.64 -1.79
C HIS A 218 -12.83 -4.34 -1.26
N VAL A 219 -13.69 -3.66 -2.04
CA VAL A 219 -14.41 -2.47 -1.59
C VAL A 219 -15.51 -2.87 -0.61
N VAL A 220 -16.09 -4.06 -0.77
CA VAL A 220 -17.34 -4.47 -0.09
C VAL A 220 -17.19 -5.65 0.87
N SER A 221 -16.08 -6.39 0.82
CA SER A 221 -15.91 -7.69 1.48
C SER A 221 -15.97 -7.67 3.02
N GLU A 222 -15.72 -6.52 3.64
CA GLU A 222 -15.69 -6.36 5.11
C GLU A 222 -16.76 -5.38 5.62
N CYS A 223 -17.73 -5.01 4.78
CA CYS A 223 -18.73 -4.02 5.15
C CYS A 223 -19.87 -4.64 5.95
N LYS A 224 -20.23 -4.00 7.07
CA LYS A 224 -21.50 -4.25 7.76
C LYS A 224 -22.67 -3.59 7.03
N THR A 225 -22.45 -2.37 6.57
CA THR A 225 -23.45 -1.61 5.82
C THR A 225 -22.79 -0.99 4.61
N ILE A 226 -23.48 -1.01 3.47
CA ILE A 226 -23.04 -0.39 2.23
C ILE A 226 -23.99 0.73 1.89
N GLU A 227 -23.45 1.94 1.76
CA GLU A 227 -24.18 3.13 1.34
C GLU A 227 -23.64 3.57 -0.02
N ILE A 228 -24.53 3.75 -0.99
CA ILE A 228 -24.19 4.28 -2.32
C ILE A 228 -24.65 5.72 -2.43
N LEU A 229 -23.78 6.57 -2.97
CA LEU A 229 -24.05 8.00 -3.03
C LEU A 229 -23.46 8.70 -4.26
N ARG A 230 -24.23 9.63 -4.80
CA ARG A 230 -23.84 10.63 -5.80
C ARG A 230 -24.70 11.88 -5.58
N THR A 231 -24.42 12.97 -6.28
CA THR A 231 -25.20 14.22 -6.12
C THR A 231 -26.70 13.95 -6.30
N GLY A 232 -27.50 14.27 -5.27
CA GLY A 232 -28.95 14.06 -5.27
C GLY A 232 -29.43 12.62 -5.10
N PHE A 233 -28.53 11.64 -4.94
CA PHE A 233 -28.88 10.23 -4.80
C PHE A 233 -28.10 9.59 -3.65
N LYS A 234 -28.82 9.01 -2.70
CA LYS A 234 -28.29 8.26 -1.57
C LYS A 234 -29.19 7.05 -1.34
N SER A 235 -28.61 5.88 -1.16
CA SER A 235 -29.34 4.64 -0.90
C SER A 235 -28.46 3.62 -0.18
N ASN A 236 -29.08 2.68 0.52
CA ASN A 236 -28.37 1.49 0.99
C ASN A 236 -28.29 0.45 -0.13
N ALA A 237 -27.29 -0.40 -0.05
CA ALA A 237 -27.13 -1.51 -0.97
C ALA A 237 -26.74 -2.79 -0.23
N GLU A 238 -27.09 -3.92 -0.82
CA GLU A 238 -26.77 -5.26 -0.32
C GLU A 238 -25.92 -5.99 -1.35
N VAL A 239 -25.02 -6.84 -0.88
CA VAL A 239 -24.21 -7.70 -1.75
C VAL A 239 -25.08 -8.85 -2.24
N VAL A 240 -25.16 -9.03 -3.56
CA VAL A 240 -25.89 -10.16 -4.18
C VAL A 240 -24.98 -11.16 -4.88
N ALA A 241 -23.77 -10.76 -5.27
CA ALA A 241 -22.77 -11.65 -5.85
C ALA A 241 -21.35 -11.18 -5.50
N LEU A 242 -20.42 -12.13 -5.32
CA LEU A 242 -19.01 -11.88 -5.01
C LEU A 242 -18.11 -12.80 -5.83
N ASP A 243 -17.05 -12.24 -6.39
CA ASP A 243 -15.94 -12.96 -7.02
C ASP A 243 -14.62 -12.43 -6.44
N ALA A 244 -14.14 -13.12 -5.40
CA ALA A 244 -12.88 -12.78 -4.75
C ALA A 244 -11.65 -13.01 -5.65
N GLN A 245 -11.74 -13.91 -6.63
CA GLN A 245 -10.63 -14.26 -7.52
C GLN A 245 -10.36 -13.14 -8.53
N ASN A 246 -11.42 -12.61 -9.14
CA ASN A 246 -11.33 -11.52 -10.12
C ASN A 246 -11.56 -10.14 -9.51
N ASP A 247 -11.79 -10.07 -8.20
CA ASP A 247 -12.03 -8.84 -7.44
C ASP A 247 -13.27 -8.06 -7.92
N LEU A 248 -14.38 -8.77 -8.11
CA LEU A 248 -15.66 -8.21 -8.54
C LEU A 248 -16.75 -8.46 -7.49
N ALA A 249 -17.71 -7.54 -7.41
CA ALA A 249 -18.91 -7.69 -6.60
C ALA A 249 -20.10 -7.02 -7.28
N VAL A 250 -21.28 -7.63 -7.14
CA VAL A 250 -22.54 -6.98 -7.49
C VAL A 250 -23.27 -6.57 -6.23
N LEU A 251 -23.69 -5.32 -6.22
CA LEU A 251 -24.57 -4.74 -5.22
C LEU A 251 -25.97 -4.59 -5.79
N LYS A 252 -26.99 -4.73 -4.94
CA LYS A 252 -28.38 -4.42 -5.27
C LYS A 252 -28.88 -3.31 -4.37
N THR A 253 -29.63 -2.37 -4.92
CA THR A 253 -30.29 -1.30 -4.15
C THR A 253 -31.78 -1.27 -4.41
N GLU A 254 -32.56 -0.92 -3.40
CA GLU A 254 -34.01 -0.74 -3.53
C GLU A 254 -34.36 0.55 -4.30
N LYS A 255 -33.49 1.56 -4.26
CA LYS A 255 -33.71 2.81 -4.98
C LYS A 255 -33.24 2.68 -6.43
N LEU A 256 -34.20 2.59 -7.35
CA LEU A 256 -33.92 2.46 -8.77
C LEU A 256 -33.16 3.67 -9.33
N SER A 257 -32.23 3.41 -10.26
CA SER A 257 -31.59 4.41 -11.11
C SER A 257 -32.16 4.31 -12.51
N SER A 258 -32.47 5.46 -13.12
CA SER A 258 -32.81 5.55 -14.55
C SER A 258 -31.57 5.59 -15.44
N ALA A 259 -30.38 5.79 -14.86
CA ALA A 259 -29.11 5.82 -15.56
C ALA A 259 -28.32 4.54 -15.28
N GLN A 260 -27.80 3.93 -16.33
CA GLN A 260 -26.99 2.71 -16.30
C GLN A 260 -25.93 2.79 -17.40
N LEU A 261 -24.85 2.03 -17.23
CA LEU A 261 -23.82 1.85 -18.25
C LEU A 261 -23.99 0.50 -18.91
N GLY A 262 -23.74 0.46 -20.22
CA GLY A 262 -23.75 -0.78 -21.00
C GLY A 262 -22.34 -1.19 -21.39
N PHE A 263 -22.14 -2.51 -21.52
CA PHE A 263 -20.88 -3.10 -21.96
C PHE A 263 -20.77 -3.09 -23.48
N GLU A 264 -19.55 -2.98 -23.99
CA GLU A 264 -19.32 -3.13 -25.41
C GLU A 264 -19.57 -4.59 -25.86
N SER A 265 -20.23 -4.73 -27.01
CA SER A 265 -20.66 -6.00 -27.60
C SER A 265 -19.55 -7.01 -27.89
N SER A 266 -18.44 -6.58 -28.51
CA SER A 266 -17.34 -7.45 -28.92
C SER A 266 -16.50 -7.94 -27.74
N GLY A 267 -16.44 -7.18 -26.63
CA GLY A 267 -15.56 -7.46 -25.50
C GLY A 267 -14.07 -7.43 -25.86
N LYS A 268 -13.72 -6.95 -27.06
CA LYS A 268 -12.34 -6.83 -27.53
C LYS A 268 -11.82 -5.45 -27.14
N ILE A 269 -10.63 -5.44 -26.55
CA ILE A 269 -9.92 -4.23 -26.17
C ILE A 269 -8.65 -4.17 -27.00
N ARG A 270 -8.37 -3.04 -27.63
CA ARG A 270 -7.20 -2.87 -28.48
C ARG A 270 -6.09 -2.10 -27.77
N LEU A 271 -4.85 -2.43 -28.10
CA LEU A 271 -3.70 -1.65 -27.67
C LEU A 271 -3.80 -0.22 -28.24
N GLY A 272 -3.57 0.78 -27.40
CA GLY A 272 -3.66 2.19 -27.77
C GLY A 272 -5.09 2.75 -27.84
N GLU A 273 -6.12 1.96 -27.52
CA GLU A 273 -7.50 2.44 -27.46
C GLU A 273 -7.65 3.52 -26.38
N ASP A 274 -8.22 4.66 -26.76
CA ASP A 274 -8.48 5.77 -25.84
C ASP A 274 -9.61 5.44 -24.86
N ILE A 275 -9.41 5.82 -23.61
CA ILE A 275 -10.31 5.53 -22.52
C ILE A 275 -10.60 6.74 -21.63
N VAL A 276 -11.74 6.67 -20.97
CA VAL A 276 -12.17 7.57 -19.91
C VAL A 276 -12.39 6.75 -18.63
N VAL A 277 -11.85 7.23 -17.52
CA VAL A 277 -12.05 6.66 -16.19
C VAL A 277 -12.80 7.67 -15.34
N MET A 278 -13.83 7.21 -14.63
CA MET A 278 -14.64 8.07 -13.78
C MET A 278 -14.84 7.44 -12.41
N GLY A 279 -14.80 8.25 -11.35
CA GLY A 279 -14.99 7.74 -9.99
C GLY A 279 -14.78 8.78 -8.90
N TYR A 280 -14.58 8.28 -7.68
CA TYR A 280 -14.50 9.06 -6.45
C TYR A 280 -13.17 8.84 -5.71
N PRO A 281 -12.06 9.37 -6.25
CA PRO A 281 -10.75 9.19 -5.65
C PRO A 281 -10.65 9.90 -4.30
N LEU A 282 -9.95 9.27 -3.35
CA LEU A 282 -9.64 9.76 -2.00
C LEU A 282 -10.88 10.16 -1.16
N GLY A 283 -12.05 9.61 -1.49
CA GLY A 283 -13.28 9.85 -0.73
C GLY A 283 -13.65 11.33 -0.69
N ASP A 284 -13.86 11.88 0.52
CA ASP A 284 -14.27 13.28 0.70
C ASP A 284 -13.09 14.27 0.72
N LEU A 285 -11.85 13.78 0.69
CA LEU A 285 -10.64 14.61 0.75
C LEU A 285 -10.50 15.54 -0.45
N LEU A 286 -10.98 15.12 -1.62
CA LEU A 286 -10.97 15.90 -2.88
C LEU A 286 -12.36 16.45 -3.24
N GLY A 287 -13.28 16.51 -2.27
CA GLY A 287 -14.67 16.90 -2.43
C GLY A 287 -15.57 15.79 -2.99
N THR A 288 -16.87 15.96 -2.84
CA THR A 288 -17.91 14.93 -3.05
C THR A 288 -18.30 14.69 -4.51
N GLY A 289 -17.81 15.53 -5.43
CA GLY A 289 -18.12 15.41 -6.86
C GLY A 289 -17.33 14.29 -7.54
N ILE A 290 -17.94 13.67 -8.55
CA ILE A 290 -17.28 12.70 -9.43
C ILE A 290 -16.08 13.35 -10.15
N LYS A 291 -15.02 12.57 -10.35
CA LYS A 291 -13.81 12.98 -11.06
C LYS A 291 -13.64 12.15 -12.33
N ILE A 292 -12.99 12.76 -13.32
CA ILE A 292 -12.69 12.14 -14.61
C ILE A 292 -11.19 12.18 -14.86
N THR A 293 -10.63 11.07 -15.34
CA THR A 293 -9.28 10.99 -15.90
C THR A 293 -9.32 10.30 -17.25
N THR A 294 -8.33 10.56 -18.09
CA THR A 294 -8.27 10.04 -19.46
C THR A 294 -6.91 9.42 -19.73
N GLY A 295 -6.86 8.47 -20.65
CA GLY A 295 -5.62 7.81 -21.06
C GLY A 295 -5.92 6.82 -22.17
N SER A 296 -5.08 5.80 -22.28
CA SER A 296 -5.21 4.74 -23.28
C SER A 296 -4.84 3.38 -22.69
N VAL A 297 -5.22 2.32 -23.40
CA VAL A 297 -4.80 0.94 -23.09
C VAL A 297 -3.33 0.76 -23.45
N SER A 298 -2.47 0.59 -22.45
CA SER A 298 -1.03 0.37 -22.62
C SER A 298 -0.65 -1.11 -22.75
N SER A 299 -1.51 -2.03 -22.31
CA SER A 299 -1.38 -3.47 -22.57
C SER A 299 -2.74 -4.17 -22.52
N THR A 300 -2.95 -5.16 -23.38
CA THR A 300 -4.15 -6.01 -23.39
C THR A 300 -4.08 -7.16 -22.38
N THR A 301 -3.01 -7.24 -21.59
CA THR A 301 -2.85 -8.15 -20.46
C THR A 301 -2.42 -7.38 -19.21
N GLY A 302 -2.79 -7.90 -18.04
CA GLY A 302 -2.29 -7.42 -16.77
C GLY A 302 -0.81 -7.78 -16.55
N LEU A 303 -0.37 -7.67 -15.30
CA LEU A 303 1.00 -8.01 -14.92
C LEU A 303 1.25 -9.50 -15.08
N VAL A 304 2.50 -9.85 -15.45
CA VAL A 304 2.92 -11.24 -15.66
C VAL A 304 1.98 -11.98 -16.63
N ASN A 305 1.51 -11.29 -17.67
CA ASN A 305 0.58 -11.82 -18.69
C ASN A 305 -0.77 -12.29 -18.13
N ASP A 306 -1.26 -11.71 -17.03
CA ASP A 306 -2.61 -11.96 -16.52
C ASP A 306 -3.66 -11.63 -17.61
N SER A 307 -4.33 -12.66 -18.10
CA SER A 307 -5.31 -12.55 -19.19
C SER A 307 -6.63 -11.91 -18.75
N THR A 308 -6.88 -11.79 -17.44
CA THR A 308 -8.13 -11.23 -16.88
C THR A 308 -8.14 -9.71 -16.81
N LYS A 309 -6.97 -9.07 -16.96
CA LYS A 309 -6.79 -7.63 -16.79
C LYS A 309 -6.16 -6.98 -18.02
N ILE A 310 -6.24 -5.65 -18.06
CA ILE A 310 -5.53 -4.76 -18.99
C ILE A 310 -4.69 -3.76 -18.20
N GLN A 311 -3.68 -3.19 -18.85
CA GLN A 311 -2.95 -2.03 -18.33
C GLN A 311 -3.41 -0.76 -19.04
N ILE A 312 -3.51 0.33 -18.29
CA ILE A 312 -3.96 1.64 -18.76
C ILE A 312 -3.02 2.74 -18.26
N THR A 313 -2.97 3.84 -19.02
CA THR A 313 -2.18 5.02 -18.69
C THR A 313 -2.96 6.08 -17.91
N ALA A 314 -4.30 5.99 -17.89
CA ALA A 314 -5.14 6.94 -17.17
C ALA A 314 -4.77 6.95 -15.68
N PRO A 315 -4.54 8.12 -15.05
CA PRO A 315 -4.23 8.19 -13.63
C PRO A 315 -5.35 7.62 -12.75
N VAL A 316 -4.98 6.75 -11.82
CA VAL A 316 -5.88 6.09 -10.86
C VAL A 316 -5.35 6.29 -9.46
N GLN A 317 -6.24 6.51 -8.49
CA GLN A 317 -5.93 6.69 -7.07
C GLN A 317 -6.84 5.81 -6.20
N PRO A 318 -6.50 5.56 -4.93
CA PRO A 318 -7.43 4.92 -3.99
C PRO A 318 -8.79 5.61 -4.03
N GLY A 319 -9.88 4.84 -4.06
CA GLY A 319 -11.25 5.34 -4.25
C GLY A 319 -11.80 5.17 -5.67
N ASN A 320 -10.93 5.05 -6.69
CA ASN A 320 -11.37 4.68 -8.05
C ASN A 320 -11.67 3.19 -8.21
N SER A 321 -11.25 2.33 -7.26
CA SER A 321 -11.57 0.89 -7.23
C SER A 321 -13.05 0.65 -7.50
N GLY A 322 -13.36 -0.17 -8.50
CA GLY A 322 -14.71 -0.53 -8.91
C GLY A 322 -15.36 0.45 -9.89
N GLY A 323 -14.71 1.56 -10.23
CA GLY A 323 -15.18 2.51 -11.24
C GLY A 323 -15.06 1.97 -12.66
N PRO A 324 -15.86 2.49 -13.61
CA PRO A 324 -15.83 2.02 -14.99
C PRO A 324 -14.61 2.56 -15.75
N VAL A 325 -14.08 1.73 -16.65
CA VAL A 325 -13.26 2.15 -17.78
C VAL A 325 -14.15 2.20 -19.00
N LEU A 326 -14.33 3.40 -19.56
CA LEU A 326 -15.18 3.65 -20.71
C LEU A 326 -14.33 3.84 -21.96
N ASN A 327 -14.73 3.22 -23.07
CA ASN A 327 -14.16 3.54 -24.37
C ASN A 327 -14.74 4.86 -24.93
N LYS A 328 -14.29 5.26 -26.11
CA LYS A 328 -14.74 6.49 -26.77
C LYS A 328 -16.21 6.52 -27.18
N MET A 329 -16.93 5.40 -27.12
CA MET A 329 -18.40 5.38 -27.33
C MET A 329 -19.17 5.61 -26.01
N GLY A 330 -18.49 5.58 -24.87
CA GLY A 330 -19.10 5.60 -23.53
C GLY A 330 -19.52 4.22 -23.03
N HIS A 331 -19.05 3.13 -23.66
CA HIS A 331 -19.35 1.76 -23.24
C HIS A 331 -18.28 1.21 -22.31
N VAL A 332 -18.67 0.34 -21.39
CA VAL A 332 -17.77 -0.27 -20.41
C VAL A 332 -16.84 -1.26 -21.09
N SER A 333 -15.55 -0.95 -21.07
CA SER A 333 -14.45 -1.81 -21.52
C SER A 333 -13.73 -2.49 -20.35
N GLY A 334 -13.93 -2.03 -19.12
CA GLY A 334 -13.37 -2.68 -17.93
C GLY A 334 -13.80 -2.05 -16.62
N VAL A 335 -13.30 -2.62 -15.52
CA VAL A 335 -13.54 -2.16 -14.15
C VAL A 335 -12.20 -1.86 -13.50
N ILE A 336 -12.04 -0.65 -12.96
CA ILE A 336 -10.80 -0.22 -12.34
C ILE A 336 -10.46 -1.15 -11.17
N TYR A 337 -9.22 -1.66 -11.18
CA TYR A 337 -8.64 -2.45 -10.11
C TYR A 337 -7.64 -1.56 -9.37
N ALA A 338 -8.11 -0.64 -8.51
CA ALA A 338 -7.22 0.24 -7.76
C ALA A 338 -6.66 -0.43 -6.48
N LYS A 339 -6.44 -1.74 -6.53
CA LYS A 339 -5.65 -2.49 -5.54
C LYS A 339 -4.13 -2.29 -5.72
N LEU A 340 -3.72 -1.53 -6.75
CA LEU A 340 -2.33 -1.18 -7.06
C LEU A 340 -1.66 -0.22 -6.06
N SER A 341 -2.31 0.18 -4.97
CA SER A 341 -1.59 0.87 -3.88
C SER A 341 -0.46 0.00 -3.28
N ASN A 342 -0.42 -1.29 -3.61
CA ASN A 342 0.54 -2.26 -3.08
C ASN A 342 1.53 -2.79 -4.13
N GLN A 343 1.75 -2.10 -5.26
CA GLN A 343 2.75 -2.49 -6.27
C GLN A 343 3.82 -1.40 -6.46
N ASN A 344 4.71 -1.28 -5.47
CA ASN A 344 5.95 -0.49 -5.54
C ASN A 344 7.08 -1.21 -6.32
N GLU A 345 6.78 -2.34 -6.94
CA GLU A 345 7.69 -3.16 -7.76
C GLU A 345 8.01 -2.55 -9.13
N LEU A 346 7.02 -1.84 -9.68
CA LEU A 346 7.15 -1.15 -10.94
C LEU A 346 7.33 0.32 -10.60
N ASN A 347 8.56 0.84 -10.71
CA ASN A 347 8.80 2.29 -10.85
C ASN A 347 8.24 2.80 -12.21
N ALA A 348 7.09 2.27 -12.64
CA ALA A 348 6.41 2.61 -13.87
C ALA A 348 5.28 3.56 -13.49
N GLU A 349 5.60 4.85 -13.51
CA GLU A 349 4.59 5.89 -13.56
C GLU A 349 3.63 5.56 -14.73
N ASN A 350 2.33 5.67 -14.49
CA ASN A 350 1.26 5.43 -15.48
C ASN A 350 1.03 3.97 -15.90
N VAL A 351 1.30 2.99 -15.02
CA VAL A 351 0.80 1.61 -15.16
C VAL A 351 -0.29 1.34 -14.14
N ASN A 352 -1.55 1.45 -14.57
CA ASN A 352 -2.73 1.10 -13.78
C ASN A 352 -3.43 -0.12 -14.37
N LEU A 353 -4.16 -0.89 -13.57
CA LEU A 353 -4.88 -2.08 -14.03
C LEU A 353 -6.39 -1.88 -14.03
N ALA A 354 -7.04 -2.54 -14.99
CA ALA A 354 -8.48 -2.73 -15.00
C ALA A 354 -8.81 -4.19 -15.34
N ILE A 355 -9.85 -4.73 -14.69
CA ILE A 355 -10.44 -6.02 -15.00
C ILE A 355 -11.18 -5.88 -16.34
N LYS A 356 -10.98 -6.84 -17.26
CA LYS A 356 -11.62 -6.80 -18.58
C LYS A 356 -13.14 -6.88 -18.48
N SER A 357 -13.83 -6.16 -19.36
CA SER A 357 -15.29 -6.28 -19.48
C SER A 357 -15.76 -7.70 -19.76
N SER A 358 -14.98 -8.52 -20.48
CA SER A 358 -15.31 -9.93 -20.70
C SER A 358 -15.35 -10.75 -19.39
N ILE A 359 -14.45 -10.47 -18.44
CA ILE A 359 -14.46 -11.12 -17.12
C ILE A 359 -15.67 -10.65 -16.31
N ALA A 360 -15.96 -9.35 -16.33
CA ALA A 360 -17.16 -8.81 -15.69
C ALA A 360 -18.45 -9.42 -16.27
N LYS A 361 -18.57 -9.53 -17.59
CA LYS A 361 -19.72 -10.15 -18.26
C LYS A 361 -19.89 -11.62 -17.84
N MET A 362 -18.82 -12.42 -17.87
CA MET A 362 -18.89 -13.81 -17.39
C MET A 362 -19.34 -13.92 -15.93
N PHE A 363 -18.84 -13.03 -15.07
CA PHE A 363 -19.28 -12.96 -13.67
C PHE A 363 -20.77 -12.65 -13.55
N LEU A 364 -21.29 -11.70 -14.33
CA LEU A 364 -22.72 -11.37 -14.35
C LEU A 364 -23.58 -12.51 -14.91
N ASP A 365 -23.15 -13.10 -16.04
CA ASP A 365 -23.83 -14.22 -16.69
C ASP A 365 -23.93 -15.43 -15.74
N SER A 366 -22.86 -15.76 -15.02
CA SER A 366 -22.83 -16.87 -14.04
C SER A 366 -23.73 -16.69 -12.82
N HIS A 367 -24.26 -15.49 -12.59
CA HIS A 367 -25.17 -15.18 -11.49
C HIS A 367 -26.56 -14.76 -11.98
N ASP A 368 -26.86 -14.94 -13.27
CA ASP A 368 -28.13 -14.56 -13.90
C ASP A 368 -28.48 -13.06 -13.69
N ILE A 369 -27.47 -12.18 -13.76
CA ILE A 369 -27.65 -10.73 -13.55
C ILE A 369 -27.67 -10.03 -14.90
N ASP A 370 -28.82 -9.42 -15.23
CA ASP A 370 -29.00 -8.68 -16.48
C ASP A 370 -28.08 -7.46 -16.57
N TYR A 371 -27.57 -7.19 -17.77
CA TYR A 371 -26.84 -5.96 -18.09
C TYR A 371 -27.08 -5.54 -19.53
N ALA A 372 -26.92 -4.25 -19.81
CA ALA A 372 -27.02 -3.75 -21.18
C ALA A 372 -25.75 -4.07 -21.98
N VAL A 373 -25.94 -4.54 -23.21
CA VAL A 373 -24.88 -4.63 -24.23
C VAL A 373 -25.17 -3.59 -25.30
N MET A 374 -24.18 -2.74 -25.57
CA MET A 374 -24.32 -1.61 -26.49
C MET A 374 -23.65 -1.93 -27.83
N PRO A 375 -24.31 -1.57 -28.95
CA PRO A 375 -23.71 -1.71 -30.27
C PRO A 375 -22.52 -0.76 -30.42
N ILE A 376 -21.65 -1.04 -31.39
CA ILE A 376 -20.59 -0.10 -31.77
C ILE A 376 -21.24 1.14 -32.40
N THR A 377 -20.91 2.32 -31.89
CA THR A 377 -21.41 3.61 -32.38
C THR A 377 -20.26 4.55 -32.72
N GLU A 378 -20.58 5.78 -33.14
CA GLU A 378 -19.59 6.83 -33.30
C GLU A 378 -18.90 7.18 -31.97
N GLU A 379 -17.65 7.62 -32.07
CA GLU A 379 -16.87 8.10 -30.93
C GLU A 379 -17.36 9.47 -30.46
N LYS A 380 -17.47 9.63 -29.15
CA LYS A 380 -17.89 10.83 -28.44
C LYS A 380 -16.69 11.59 -27.88
N LYS A 381 -16.88 12.89 -27.60
CA LYS A 381 -15.87 13.65 -26.86
C LYS A 381 -15.90 13.24 -25.39
N ASN A 382 -14.78 13.45 -24.70
CA ASN A 382 -14.65 13.05 -23.30
C ASN A 382 -15.66 13.80 -22.39
N ILE A 383 -16.03 15.03 -22.77
CA ILE A 383 -17.06 15.81 -22.06
C ILE A 383 -18.44 15.17 -22.19
N ASP A 384 -18.82 14.73 -23.40
CA ASP A 384 -20.12 14.09 -23.63
C ASP A 384 -20.22 12.76 -22.88
N ILE A 385 -19.14 11.97 -22.91
CA ILE A 385 -19.05 10.72 -22.12
C ILE A 385 -19.23 11.01 -20.62
N ALA A 386 -18.61 12.08 -20.11
CA ALA A 386 -18.70 12.46 -18.71
C ALA A 386 -20.13 12.84 -18.31
N ASP A 387 -20.78 13.70 -19.10
CA ASP A 387 -22.12 14.20 -18.83
C ASP A 387 -23.17 13.08 -18.87
N GLU A 388 -23.07 12.20 -19.86
CA GLU A 388 -23.99 11.07 -20.02
C GLU A 388 -23.80 9.98 -18.94
N SER A 389 -22.55 9.73 -18.55
CA SER A 389 -22.21 8.60 -17.66
C SER A 389 -22.28 8.94 -16.17
N ALA A 390 -22.12 10.21 -15.79
CA ALA A 390 -21.99 10.61 -14.38
C ALA A 390 -23.18 10.18 -13.50
N GLN A 391 -24.39 10.13 -14.05
CA GLN A 391 -25.59 9.73 -13.32
C GLN A 391 -25.65 8.22 -13.04
N ALA A 392 -24.89 7.40 -13.77
CA ALA A 392 -24.83 5.95 -13.55
C ALA A 392 -23.73 5.55 -12.55
N ILE A 393 -22.87 6.47 -12.13
CA ILE A 393 -21.69 6.20 -11.30
C ILE A 393 -21.90 6.73 -9.89
N VAL A 394 -21.56 5.94 -8.89
CA VAL A 394 -21.75 6.25 -7.47
C VAL A 394 -20.47 5.99 -6.67
N LYS A 395 -20.32 6.73 -5.57
CA LYS A 395 -19.38 6.39 -4.51
C LYS A 395 -20.01 5.28 -3.67
N VAL A 396 -19.20 4.27 -3.35
CA VAL A 396 -19.58 3.14 -2.50
C VAL A 396 -18.90 3.36 -1.16
N ASN A 397 -19.69 3.64 -0.13
CA ASN A 397 -19.23 3.78 1.25
C ASN A 397 -19.46 2.47 2.01
N CYS A 398 -18.36 1.88 2.46
CA CYS A 398 -18.33 0.72 3.32
C CYS A 398 -18.25 1.16 4.78
N VAL A 399 -19.22 0.75 5.60
CA VAL A 399 -19.21 0.97 7.04
C VAL A 399 -18.84 -0.35 7.72
N GLN A 400 -17.70 -0.39 8.44
CA GLN A 400 -17.13 -1.63 9.00
C GLN A 400 -17.43 -1.89 10.47
#